data_AF-A0A8J3TW02-F1
#
_entry.id   AF-A0A8J3TW02-F1
#
_cell.length_a   1.000
_cell.length_b   1.000
_cell.length_c   1.000
_cell.angle_alpha   90.00
_cell.angle_beta   90.00
_cell.angle_gamma   90.00
#
_symmetry.space_group_name_H-M   'P 1'
#
loop_
_entity.id
_entity.type
_entity.pdbx_description
1 polymer ?
#
loop_
_entity_poly.entity_id
_entity_poly.type
_entity_poly.pdbx_seq_one_letter_code
_entity_poly.pdbx_strand_id
1 'polypeptide(L)'
;MQAAEKAQQAQALAGAFDAINNIHREGFAPATPPIAPQPSPVDESAIRKRHESKALEGIGIFKRSERTVAKEHARRTGEQEIARVRQELTAQRAEWQAALDARWNQLCANNPDVVLETLAEAFDDNEAPAAAVGIVGGEVALAVLVPNADTVPDRMSLMGWEDCLGV
;
A
#
# COMPACT_ATOMS: atom_id res chain seq x y z
N MET A 1 -0.80 -22.58 50.14
CA MET A 1 -1.39 -22.75 48.79
C MET A 1 -2.01 -21.46 48.27
N GLN A 2 -2.99 -20.84 48.95
CA GLN A 2 -3.66 -19.62 48.47
C GLN A 2 -2.76 -18.41 48.14
N ALA A 3 -1.66 -18.19 48.88
CA ALA A 3 -0.75 -17.07 48.62
C ALA A 3 0.05 -17.23 47.31
N ALA A 4 0.44 -18.46 46.97
CA ALA A 4 1.16 -18.75 45.73
C ALA A 4 0.24 -18.63 44.50
N GLU A 5 -1.01 -19.08 44.65
CA GLU A 5 -2.04 -19.00 43.62
C GLU A 5 -2.44 -17.54 43.32
N LYS A 6 -2.60 -16.71 44.37
CA LYS A 6 -2.80 -15.25 44.20
C LYS A 6 -1.61 -14.55 43.56
N ALA A 7 -0.38 -14.94 43.91
CA ALA A 7 0.82 -14.37 43.30
C ALA A 7 0.90 -14.70 41.81
N GLN A 8 0.56 -15.93 41.42
CA GLN A 8 0.53 -16.37 40.03
C GLN A 8 -0.54 -15.63 39.21
N GLN A 9 -1.74 -15.43 39.78
CA GLN A 9 -2.79 -14.62 39.15
C GLN A 9 -2.37 -13.15 38.95
N ALA A 10 -1.73 -12.55 39.96
CA ALA A 10 -1.23 -11.18 39.85
C ALA A 10 -0.16 -11.04 38.75
N GLN A 11 0.72 -12.04 38.61
CA GLN A 11 1.73 -12.09 37.56
C GLN A 11 1.11 -12.24 36.16
N ALA A 12 0.10 -13.09 36.01
CA ALA A 12 -0.62 -13.25 34.76
C ALA A 12 -1.34 -11.95 34.34
N LEU A 13 -1.96 -11.26 35.31
CA LEU A 13 -2.64 -9.99 35.08
C LEU A 13 -1.66 -8.88 34.69
N ALA A 14 -0.54 -8.76 35.40
CA ALA A 14 0.51 -7.80 35.08
C ALA A 14 1.07 -8.04 33.67
N GLY A 15 1.35 -9.31 33.33
CA GLY A 15 1.81 -9.69 31.99
C GLY A 15 0.80 -9.37 30.89
N ALA A 16 -0.50 -9.53 31.15
CA ALA A 16 -1.55 -9.16 30.21
C ALA A 16 -1.65 -7.64 30.01
N PHE A 17 -1.58 -6.85 31.09
CA PHE A 17 -1.55 -5.39 30.98
C PHE A 17 -0.30 -4.90 30.25
N ASP A 18 0.86 -5.49 30.52
CA ASP A 18 2.10 -5.15 29.80
C ASP A 18 1.99 -5.51 28.32
N ALA A 19 1.40 -6.66 27.97
CA ALA A 19 1.15 -7.03 26.59
C ALA A 19 0.23 -6.02 25.89
N ILE A 20 -0.89 -5.65 26.51
CA ILE A 20 -1.85 -4.66 25.98
C ILE A 20 -1.19 -3.27 25.82
N ASN A 21 -0.42 -2.84 26.83
CA ASN A 21 0.23 -1.53 26.84
C ASN A 21 1.36 -1.42 25.81
N ASN A 22 1.90 -2.55 25.35
CA ASN A 22 3.01 -2.58 24.40
C ASN A 22 2.61 -3.08 23.01
N ILE A 23 1.38 -3.58 22.80
CA ILE A 23 0.92 -4.10 21.50
C ILE A 23 1.01 -3.07 20.37
N HIS A 24 0.91 -1.78 20.71
CA HIS A 24 0.96 -0.65 19.76
C HIS A 24 2.32 0.06 19.73
N ARG A 25 3.31 -0.42 20.51
CA ARG A 25 4.63 0.20 20.65
C ARG A 25 5.66 -0.48 19.75
N GLU A 26 5.35 -0.52 18.47
CA GLU A 26 6.32 -0.92 17.45
C GLU A 26 6.84 0.32 16.72
N GLY A 27 8.17 0.36 16.55
CA GLY A 27 8.81 1.40 15.76
C GLY A 27 8.69 1.06 14.28
N PHE A 28 7.89 1.82 13.55
CA PHE A 28 7.83 1.70 12.10
C PHE A 28 8.86 2.62 11.44
N ALA A 29 9.45 2.15 10.35
CA ALA A 29 10.20 3.04 9.49
C ALA A 29 9.25 4.14 8.97
N PRO A 30 9.72 5.41 8.86
CA PRO A 30 8.90 6.46 8.28
C PRO A 30 8.41 6.05 6.88
N ALA A 31 7.11 6.22 6.63
CA ALA A 31 6.55 5.98 5.31
C ALA A 31 7.22 6.90 4.27
N THR A 32 7.42 6.40 3.06
CA THR A 32 8.00 7.14 1.95
C THR A 32 6.97 7.31 0.82
N PRO A 33 7.11 8.36 0.00
CA PRO A 33 6.22 8.56 -1.14
C PRO A 33 6.28 7.34 -2.09
N PRO A 34 5.13 6.78 -2.49
CA PRO A 34 5.10 5.64 -3.40
C PRO A 34 5.61 6.03 -4.80
N ILE A 35 6.31 5.11 -5.44
CA ILE A 35 6.89 5.30 -6.78
C ILE A 35 6.20 4.37 -7.77
N ALA A 36 5.69 4.94 -8.87
CA ALA A 36 5.07 4.18 -9.94
C ALA A 36 6.06 3.17 -10.54
N PRO A 37 5.65 1.90 -10.73
CA PRO A 37 6.50 0.85 -11.25
C PRO A 37 7.03 1.21 -12.64
N GLN A 38 8.22 0.70 -12.97
CA GLN A 38 8.75 0.90 -14.32
C GLN A 38 7.91 0.11 -15.33
N PRO A 39 7.56 0.68 -16.50
CA PRO A 39 6.86 -0.05 -17.53
C PRO A 39 7.74 -1.19 -18.05
N SER A 40 7.09 -2.27 -18.46
CA SER A 40 7.77 -3.37 -19.15
C SER A 40 8.51 -2.86 -20.39
N PRO A 41 9.73 -3.35 -20.66
CA PRO A 41 10.49 -2.90 -21.81
C PRO A 41 9.79 -3.26 -23.12
N VAL A 42 9.90 -2.36 -24.11
CA VAL A 42 9.37 -2.58 -25.45
C VAL A 42 10.17 -3.66 -26.17
N ASP A 43 9.51 -4.65 -26.78
CA ASP A 43 10.19 -5.60 -27.68
C ASP A 43 10.47 -4.95 -29.04
N GLU A 44 11.54 -4.16 -29.08
CA GLU A 44 12.02 -3.50 -30.29
C GLU A 44 12.36 -4.49 -31.40
N SER A 45 12.84 -5.68 -31.04
CA SER A 45 13.26 -6.68 -32.01
C SER A 45 12.06 -7.22 -32.79
N ALA A 46 10.94 -7.48 -32.11
CA ALA A 46 9.70 -7.88 -32.74
C ALA A 46 9.13 -6.78 -33.62
N ILE A 47 9.17 -5.52 -33.17
CA ILE A 47 8.70 -4.37 -33.96
C ILE A 47 9.53 -4.23 -35.25
N ARG A 48 10.87 -4.23 -35.15
CA ARG A 48 11.77 -4.15 -36.31
C ARG A 48 11.52 -5.30 -37.29
N LYS A 49 11.47 -6.55 -36.81
CA LYS A 49 11.22 -7.73 -37.65
C LYS A 49 9.87 -7.65 -38.37
N ARG A 50 8.83 -7.21 -37.68
CA ARG A 50 7.48 -7.05 -38.26
C ARG A 50 7.47 -6.01 -39.39
N HIS A 51 8.12 -4.87 -39.20
CA HIS A 51 8.25 -3.85 -40.24
C HIS A 51 9.08 -4.32 -41.43
N GLU A 52 10.19 -5.01 -41.19
CA GLU A 52 11.03 -5.55 -42.27
C GLU A 52 10.28 -6.61 -43.09
N SER A 53 9.58 -7.54 -42.42
CA SER A 53 8.79 -8.56 -43.09
C SER A 53 7.71 -7.96 -43.98
N LYS A 54 6.96 -6.96 -43.49
CA LYS A 54 5.93 -6.26 -44.25
C LYS A 54 6.49 -5.49 -45.45
N ALA A 55 7.62 -4.82 -45.28
CA ALA A 55 8.23 -4.05 -46.36
C ALA A 55 8.82 -4.91 -47.48
N LEU A 56 9.22 -6.15 -47.17
CA LEU A 56 9.76 -7.09 -48.15
C LEU A 56 8.69 -7.96 -48.83
N GLU A 57 7.44 -7.88 -48.37
CA GLU A 57 6.32 -8.63 -48.92
C GLU A 57 6.12 -8.29 -50.41
N GLY A 58 6.07 -9.31 -51.26
CA GLY A 58 5.95 -9.15 -52.71
C GLY A 58 7.23 -8.71 -53.45
N ILE A 59 8.34 -8.42 -52.76
CA ILE A 59 9.62 -8.06 -53.41
C ILE A 59 10.46 -9.31 -53.65
N GLY A 60 10.57 -9.70 -54.93
CA GLY A 60 11.41 -10.82 -55.36
C GLY A 60 12.87 -10.72 -54.90
N ILE A 61 13.48 -11.86 -54.60
CA ILE A 61 14.83 -11.95 -54.00
C ILE A 61 15.95 -11.32 -54.85
N PHE A 62 15.76 -11.25 -56.18
CA PHE A 62 16.74 -10.67 -57.11
C PHE A 62 16.65 -9.14 -57.24
N LYS A 63 15.58 -8.51 -56.74
CA LYS A 63 15.36 -7.06 -56.80
C LYS A 63 16.14 -6.33 -55.70
N ARG A 64 17.48 -6.47 -55.71
CA ARG A 64 18.36 -6.02 -54.63
C ARG A 64 18.20 -4.53 -54.29
N SER A 65 18.10 -3.65 -55.28
CA SER A 65 17.90 -2.22 -55.07
C SER A 65 16.56 -1.91 -54.39
N GLU A 66 15.46 -2.49 -54.87
CA GLU A 66 14.12 -2.35 -54.27
C GLU A 66 14.11 -2.86 -52.82
N ARG A 67 14.76 -4.00 -52.56
CA ARG A 67 14.88 -4.56 -51.20
C ARG A 67 15.67 -3.64 -50.26
N THR A 68 16.75 -3.01 -50.73
CA THR A 68 17.52 -2.05 -49.92
C THR A 68 16.67 -0.85 -49.54
N VAL A 69 15.93 -0.28 -50.50
CA VAL A 69 15.03 0.86 -50.25
C VAL A 69 13.92 0.46 -49.28
N ALA A 70 13.32 -0.71 -49.46
CA ALA A 70 12.27 -1.22 -48.59
C ALA A 70 12.75 -1.45 -47.15
N LYS A 71 13.94 -2.02 -46.96
CA LYS A 71 14.54 -2.20 -45.62
C LYS A 71 14.83 -0.88 -44.92
N GLU A 72 15.35 0.11 -45.63
CA GLU A 72 15.61 1.42 -45.03
C GLU A 72 14.31 2.14 -44.64
N HIS A 73 13.26 2.03 -45.46
CA HIS A 73 11.92 2.53 -45.10
C HIS A 73 11.36 1.79 -43.87
N ALA A 74 11.46 0.47 -43.83
CA ALA A 74 11.03 -0.35 -42.70
C ALA A 74 11.76 0.03 -41.40
N ARG A 75 13.07 0.27 -41.49
CA ARG A 75 13.89 0.70 -40.35
C ARG A 75 13.38 2.03 -39.80
N ARG A 76 13.19 3.04 -40.65
CA ARG A 76 12.68 4.36 -40.21
C ARG A 76 11.30 4.25 -39.56
N THR A 77 10.40 3.50 -40.17
CA THR A 77 9.04 3.29 -39.66
C THR A 77 9.05 2.54 -38.32
N GLY A 78 9.89 1.51 -38.20
CA GLY A 78 10.07 0.75 -36.97
C GLY A 78 10.62 1.59 -35.82
N GLU A 79 11.63 2.42 -36.08
CA GLU A 79 12.17 3.34 -35.07
C GLU A 79 11.15 4.39 -34.63
N GLN A 80 10.33 4.91 -35.55
CA GLN A 80 9.22 5.82 -35.21
C GLN A 80 8.19 5.15 -34.31
N GLU A 81 7.82 3.89 -34.59
CA GLU A 81 6.89 3.15 -33.73
C GLU A 81 7.49 2.88 -32.34
N ILE A 82 8.75 2.45 -32.27
CA ILE A 82 9.46 2.22 -31.01
C ILE A 82 9.47 3.51 -30.16
N ALA A 83 9.81 4.65 -30.77
CA ALA A 83 9.81 5.94 -30.09
C ALA A 83 8.42 6.30 -29.56
N ARG A 84 7.37 6.11 -30.36
CA ARG A 84 5.98 6.36 -29.96
C ARG A 84 5.57 5.50 -28.77
N VAL A 85 5.82 4.19 -28.82
CA VAL A 85 5.44 3.26 -27.75
C VAL A 85 6.20 3.60 -26.45
N ARG A 86 7.49 3.93 -26.54
CA ARG A 86 8.27 4.37 -25.37
C ARG A 86 7.74 5.66 -24.77
N GLN A 87 7.37 6.62 -25.60
CA GLN A 87 6.79 7.87 -25.14
C GLN A 87 5.46 7.63 -24.42
N GLU A 88 4.62 6.77 -24.98
CA GLU A 88 3.33 6.40 -24.39
C GLU A 88 3.50 5.72 -23.02
N LEU A 89 4.40 4.73 -22.91
CA LEU A 89 4.72 4.08 -21.63
C LEU A 89 5.27 5.06 -20.59
N THR A 90 6.07 6.04 -21.04
CA THR A 90 6.61 7.08 -20.17
C THR A 90 5.51 8.01 -19.67
N ALA A 91 4.59 8.40 -20.56
CA ALA A 91 3.44 9.23 -20.22
C ALA A 91 2.49 8.53 -19.24
N GLN A 92 2.18 7.26 -19.47
CA GLN A 92 1.35 6.46 -18.57
C GLN A 92 1.98 6.35 -17.18
N ARG A 93 3.30 6.08 -17.10
CA ARG A 93 4.00 6.06 -15.81
C ARG A 93 3.95 7.41 -15.11
N ALA A 94 4.12 8.51 -15.85
CA ALA A 94 4.07 9.86 -15.29
C ALA A 94 2.67 10.19 -14.75
N GLU A 95 1.62 9.76 -15.44
CA GLU A 95 0.23 9.90 -14.97
C GLU A 95 -0.01 9.11 -13.68
N TRP A 96 0.43 7.85 -13.62
CA TRP A 96 0.32 7.05 -12.41
C TRP A 96 1.12 7.65 -11.25
N GLN A 97 2.34 8.15 -11.50
CA GLN A 97 3.13 8.83 -10.48
C GLN A 97 2.41 10.08 -9.97
N ALA A 98 1.80 10.88 -10.86
CA ALA A 98 1.06 12.07 -10.46
C ALA A 98 -0.15 11.74 -9.56
N ALA A 99 -0.85 10.63 -9.83
CA ALA A 99 -1.94 10.16 -8.97
C ALA A 99 -1.43 9.73 -7.59
N LEU A 100 -0.30 9.00 -7.54
CA LEU A 100 0.36 8.59 -6.31
C LEU A 100 0.82 9.80 -5.49
N ASP A 101 1.45 10.79 -6.13
CA ASP A 101 1.92 12.02 -5.50
C ASP A 101 0.75 12.84 -4.94
N ALA A 102 -0.37 12.92 -5.67
CA ALA A 102 -1.57 13.60 -5.20
C ALA A 102 -2.15 12.93 -3.94
N ARG A 103 -2.26 11.60 -3.94
CA ARG A 103 -2.70 10.83 -2.75
C ARG A 103 -1.74 11.01 -1.58
N TRP A 104 -0.43 10.97 -1.83
CA TRP A 104 0.59 11.20 -0.80
C TRP A 104 0.47 12.59 -0.18
N ASN A 105 0.28 13.63 -0.99
CA ASN A 105 0.09 14.99 -0.49
C ASN A 105 -1.17 15.13 0.37
N GLN A 106 -2.26 14.42 0.02
CA GLN A 106 -3.47 14.38 0.82
C GLN A 106 -3.25 13.69 2.17
N LEU A 107 -2.48 12.60 2.21
CA LEU A 107 -2.06 11.94 3.46
C LEU A 107 -1.23 12.90 4.33
N CYS A 108 -0.21 13.56 3.77
CA CYS A 108 0.61 14.52 4.51
C CYS A 108 -0.20 15.74 5.01
N ALA A 109 -1.27 16.10 4.30
CA ALA A 109 -2.19 17.16 4.71
C ALA A 109 -3.23 16.71 5.75
N ASN A 110 -3.16 15.47 6.24
CA ASN A 110 -4.14 14.85 7.15
C ASN A 110 -5.58 14.92 6.60
N ASN A 111 -5.76 14.72 5.29
CA ASN A 111 -7.10 14.63 4.73
C ASN A 111 -7.85 13.45 5.39
N PRO A 112 -9.00 13.68 6.07
CA PRO A 112 -9.64 12.64 6.88
C PRO A 112 -10.04 11.41 6.08
N ASP A 113 -10.62 11.60 4.90
CA ASP A 113 -11.12 10.50 4.07
C ASP A 113 -9.96 9.60 3.60
N VAL A 114 -8.88 10.21 3.14
CA VAL A 114 -7.70 9.49 2.61
C VAL A 114 -6.95 8.77 3.73
N VAL A 115 -6.81 9.39 4.90
CA VAL A 115 -6.14 8.75 6.05
C VAL A 115 -6.97 7.58 6.57
N LEU A 116 -8.29 7.71 6.68
CA LEU A 116 -9.16 6.61 7.10
C LEU A 116 -9.11 5.44 6.11
N GLU A 117 -9.18 5.71 4.80
CA GLU A 117 -9.06 4.68 3.76
C GLU A 117 -7.71 3.94 3.85
N THR A 118 -6.61 4.69 3.96
CA THR A 118 -5.26 4.10 4.05
C THR A 118 -5.06 3.31 5.33
N LEU A 119 -5.62 3.74 6.46
CA LEU A 119 -5.56 2.97 7.70
C LEU A 119 -6.42 1.71 7.65
N ALA A 120 -7.59 1.77 7.01
CA ALA A 120 -8.44 0.60 6.83
C ALA A 120 -7.74 -0.47 5.98
N GLU A 121 -7.11 -0.08 4.87
CA GLU A 121 -6.29 -0.98 4.04
C GLU A 121 -5.11 -1.56 4.83
N ALA A 122 -4.40 -0.73 5.61
CA ALA A 122 -3.25 -1.17 6.39
C ALA A 122 -3.61 -2.15 7.52
N PHE A 123 -4.83 -2.08 8.05
CA PHE A 123 -5.29 -2.98 9.11
C PHE A 123 -5.96 -4.27 8.60
N ASP A 124 -6.21 -4.41 7.29
CA ASP A 124 -6.85 -5.60 6.72
C ASP A 124 -6.00 -6.87 6.94
N ASP A 125 -4.68 -6.73 7.03
CA ASP A 125 -3.73 -7.84 7.25
C ASP A 125 -3.29 -8.00 8.73
N ASN A 126 -3.95 -7.31 9.68
CA ASN A 126 -3.55 -7.35 11.08
C ASN A 126 -4.22 -8.50 11.84
N GLU A 127 -3.45 -9.26 12.63
CA GLU A 127 -3.94 -10.41 13.40
C GLU A 127 -4.97 -10.02 14.49
N ALA A 128 -4.90 -8.78 14.98
CA ALA A 128 -5.89 -8.18 15.88
C ALA A 128 -6.75 -7.18 15.10
N PRO A 129 -8.08 -7.39 14.99
CA PRO A 129 -8.96 -6.48 14.26
C PRO A 129 -8.87 -5.06 14.82
N ALA A 130 -8.38 -4.13 14.00
CA ALA A 130 -8.29 -2.72 14.33
C ALA A 130 -9.05 -1.89 13.29
N ALA A 131 -9.78 -0.87 13.74
CA ALA A 131 -10.51 0.04 12.88
C ALA A 131 -10.26 1.50 13.28
N ALA A 132 -9.95 2.35 12.31
CA ALA A 132 -9.93 3.78 12.51
C ALA A 132 -11.36 4.31 12.61
N VAL A 133 -11.69 4.96 13.72
CA VAL A 133 -13.06 5.42 14.03
C VAL A 133 -13.22 6.94 13.91
N GLY A 134 -12.13 7.69 13.81
CA GLY A 134 -12.18 9.13 13.58
C GLY A 134 -10.81 9.78 13.57
N ILE A 135 -10.74 11.00 13.04
CA ILE A 135 -9.53 11.82 12.96
C ILE A 135 -9.87 13.23 13.44
N VAL A 136 -9.04 13.77 14.34
CA VAL A 136 -9.13 15.15 14.82
C VAL A 136 -7.75 15.79 14.73
N GLY A 137 -7.58 16.74 13.81
CA GLY A 137 -6.28 17.36 13.58
C GLY A 137 -5.26 16.35 13.06
N GLY A 138 -4.20 16.11 13.83
CA GLY A 138 -3.17 15.10 13.53
C GLY A 138 -3.30 13.82 14.35
N GLU A 139 -4.39 13.64 15.07
CA GLU A 139 -4.63 12.48 15.94
C GLU A 139 -5.69 11.57 15.32
N VAL A 140 -5.44 10.26 15.36
CA VAL A 140 -6.40 9.23 14.94
C VAL A 140 -6.90 8.46 16.15
N ALA A 141 -8.21 8.25 16.21
CA ALA A 141 -8.84 7.35 17.16
C ALA A 141 -8.94 5.95 16.55
N LEU A 142 -8.39 4.95 17.24
CA LEU A 142 -8.35 3.55 16.82
C LEU A 142 -9.14 2.68 17.80
N ALA A 143 -10.02 1.82 17.29
CA ALA A 143 -10.64 0.74 18.03
C ALA A 143 -9.87 -0.56 17.75
N VAL A 144 -9.33 -1.20 18.78
CA VAL A 144 -8.55 -2.45 18.66
C VAL A 144 -9.25 -3.55 19.45
N LEU A 145 -9.54 -4.68 18.81
CA LEU A 145 -10.08 -5.86 19.47
C LEU A 145 -8.92 -6.69 20.02
N VAL A 146 -8.82 -6.78 21.36
CA VAL A 146 -7.81 -7.59 22.03
C VAL A 146 -8.36 -9.01 22.26
N PRO A 147 -7.70 -10.08 21.78
CA PRO A 147 -8.12 -11.45 22.03
C PRO A 147 -7.70 -11.89 23.45
N ASN A 148 -8.45 -11.46 24.47
CA ASN A 148 -8.71 -12.19 25.71
C ASN A 148 -9.51 -11.29 26.67
N ALA A 149 -10.81 -11.55 26.80
CA ALA A 149 -11.65 -10.89 27.79
C ALA A 149 -11.38 -11.40 29.23
N ASP A 150 -10.78 -12.58 29.38
CA ASP A 150 -10.57 -13.22 30.69
C ASP A 150 -9.48 -12.55 31.55
N THR A 151 -8.73 -11.60 30.99
CA THR A 151 -7.67 -10.84 31.68
C THR A 151 -8.09 -9.43 32.09
N VAL A 152 -9.28 -8.96 31.72
CA VAL A 152 -9.81 -7.69 32.24
C VAL A 152 -10.63 -8.00 33.48
N PRO A 153 -10.22 -7.56 34.69
CA PRO A 153 -11.03 -7.75 35.88
C PRO A 153 -12.38 -7.06 35.63
N ASP A 154 -13.45 -7.83 35.71
CA ASP A 154 -14.81 -7.31 35.74
C ASP A 154 -14.90 -6.40 36.97
N ARG A 155 -14.72 -5.08 36.78
CA ARG A 155 -15.06 -4.14 37.85
C ARG A 155 -16.57 -4.18 37.94
N MET A 156 -17.08 -5.08 38.80
CA MET A 156 -18.29 -4.80 39.55
C MET A 156 -18.10 -3.40 40.13
N SER A 157 -18.85 -2.44 39.56
CA SER A 157 -19.08 -1.13 40.13
C SER A 157 -19.76 -1.32 41.49
N LEU A 158 -18.99 -1.72 42.51
CA LEU A 158 -19.37 -1.58 43.89
C LEU A 158 -18.91 -0.19 44.31
N MET A 159 -19.83 0.76 44.20
CA MET A 159 -20.41 1.47 45.36
C MET A 159 -20.93 2.82 44.86
N GLY A 160 -22.26 2.95 44.89
CA GLY A 160 -22.92 4.23 44.67
C GLY A 160 -22.40 5.25 45.67
N TRP A 161 -22.13 6.45 45.18
CA TRP A 161 -21.78 7.64 45.95
C TRP A 161 -22.96 8.17 46.80
N GLU A 162 -24.09 7.44 46.84
CA GLU A 162 -25.32 7.82 47.54
C GLU A 162 -25.32 7.44 49.04
N ASP A 163 -24.36 6.65 49.53
CA ASP A 163 -24.26 6.29 50.96
C ASP A 163 -23.32 7.21 51.78
N CYS A 164 -22.81 8.30 51.21
CA CYS A 164 -21.93 9.23 51.94
C CYS A 164 -22.64 10.41 52.63
N LEU A 165 -23.98 10.52 52.58
CA LEU A 165 -24.73 11.51 53.37
C LEU A 165 -26.00 10.90 53.96
N GLY A 166 -25.87 10.35 55.17
CA GLY A 166 -26.97 9.83 55.96
C GLY A 166 -26.61 9.71 57.44
N VAL A 167 -26.85 10.81 58.16
CA VAL A 167 -26.71 11.09 59.62
C VAL A 167 -25.43 11.81 60.04
#